data_AF-A0A7W3MUB2-F1
#
_entry.id   AF-A0A7W3MUB2-F1
#
_cell.length_a   1.000
_cell.length_b   1.000
_cell.length_c   1.000
_cell.angle_alpha   90.00
_cell.angle_beta   90.00
_cell.angle_gamma   90.00
#
_symmetry.space_group_name_H-M   'P 1'
#
loop_
_entity.id
_entity.type
_entity.pdbx_description
1 polymer ?
#
loop_
_entity_poly.entity_id
_entity_poly.type
_entity_poly.pdbx_seq_one_letter_code
_entity_poly.pdbx_strand_id
1 'polypeptide(L)'
;MPGMGPPPAERKRRRNADTFENAQVTVPAEPSVDAPPLPNAKRYLKATRDWYATWCRSPVAAAFTATDWQRLHMLAPLVDQYWRGPSTKLMAEIRISESLLGATHVDRMRGRIKVQADKPAPAAAAAGKGVADLTAARRKRMTDAS
;
A
#
# COMPACT_ATOMS: atom_id res chain seq x y z
N MET A 1 -27.43 -20.09 -29.85
CA MET A 1 -26.60 -20.23 -28.64
C MET A 1 -25.21 -19.70 -28.96
N PRO A 2 -24.74 -18.59 -28.38
CA PRO A 2 -23.37 -18.15 -28.54
C PRO A 2 -22.48 -19.11 -27.73
N GLY A 3 -21.78 -20.01 -28.43
CA GLY A 3 -21.07 -21.14 -27.83
C GLY A 3 -19.56 -21.03 -28.02
N MET A 4 -18.87 -20.82 -26.89
CA MET A 4 -17.43 -20.98 -26.64
C MET A 4 -16.46 -20.51 -27.73
N GLY A 5 -15.77 -19.41 -27.43
CA GLY A 5 -14.58 -18.99 -28.16
C GLY A 5 -13.51 -20.08 -28.22
N PRO A 6 -12.52 -19.92 -29.11
CA PRO A 6 -11.57 -20.98 -29.46
C PRO A 6 -10.87 -21.59 -28.24
N PRO A 7 -10.65 -22.92 -28.25
CA PRO A 7 -10.07 -23.64 -27.14
C PRO A 7 -8.71 -23.05 -26.73
N PRO A 8 -8.40 -22.99 -25.42
CA PRO A 8 -7.14 -22.41 -24.94
C PRO A 8 -5.97 -23.19 -25.53
N ALA A 9 -5.14 -22.52 -26.34
CA ALA A 9 -3.99 -23.14 -26.96
C ALA A 9 -2.96 -23.56 -25.89
N GLU A 10 -2.42 -24.77 -26.02
CA GLU A 10 -1.49 -25.41 -25.08
C GLU A 10 -0.21 -24.58 -24.81
N ARG A 11 0.18 -23.74 -25.78
CA ARG A 11 1.33 -22.83 -25.69
C ARG A 11 0.97 -21.37 -25.46
N LYS A 12 -0.27 -21.06 -25.09
CA LYS A 12 -0.70 -19.70 -24.78
C LYS A 12 -0.15 -19.29 -23.41
N ARG A 13 1.13 -18.93 -23.36
CA ARG A 13 1.73 -18.28 -22.20
C ARG A 13 1.52 -16.77 -22.30
N ARG A 14 1.24 -16.11 -21.17
CA ARG A 14 1.23 -14.64 -21.11
C ARG A 14 2.65 -14.17 -21.44
N ARG A 15 2.84 -13.51 -22.60
CA ARG A 15 4.14 -12.97 -23.00
C ARG A 15 4.66 -11.89 -22.05
N ASN A 16 3.75 -11.18 -21.38
CA ASN A 16 4.05 -10.21 -20.33
C ASN A 16 3.95 -10.90 -18.96
N ALA A 17 4.76 -11.93 -18.73
CA ALA A 17 4.96 -12.42 -17.37
C ALA A 17 5.78 -11.35 -16.62
N ASP A 18 5.32 -10.93 -15.44
CA ASP A 18 6.10 -10.05 -14.55
C ASP A 18 7.30 -10.86 -14.04
N THR A 19 8.46 -10.73 -14.68
CA THR A 19 9.72 -11.37 -14.23
C THR A 19 10.39 -10.60 -13.07
N PHE A 20 9.72 -9.58 -12.52
CA PHE A 20 10.27 -8.64 -11.52
C PHE A 20 10.16 -9.14 -10.07
N GLU A 21 10.37 -10.43 -9.83
CA GLU A 21 10.30 -11.00 -8.45
C GLU A 21 11.26 -10.29 -7.48
N ASN A 22 12.38 -9.74 -7.98
CA ASN A 22 13.39 -9.07 -7.18
C ASN A 22 13.20 -7.55 -7.00
N ALA A 23 12.12 -6.95 -7.53
CA ALA A 23 11.90 -5.49 -7.50
C ALA A 23 10.91 -5.03 -6.40
N GLN A 24 10.55 -5.90 -5.46
CA GLN A 24 9.60 -5.56 -4.40
C GLN A 24 10.32 -5.00 -3.18
N VAL A 25 9.95 -3.79 -2.76
CA VAL A 25 10.44 -3.18 -1.53
C VAL A 25 9.44 -3.48 -0.42
N THR A 26 9.86 -4.24 0.59
CA THR A 26 9.01 -4.56 1.74
C THR A 26 9.37 -3.64 2.90
N VAL A 27 8.37 -2.99 3.48
CA VAL A 27 8.54 -1.91 4.45
C VAL A 27 7.64 -2.16 5.66
N PRO A 28 8.09 -1.93 6.92
CA PRO A 28 7.26 -2.16 8.10
C PRO A 28 6.04 -1.22 8.17
N ALA A 29 4.95 -1.65 8.81
CA ALA A 29 3.74 -0.85 9.01
C ALA A 29 3.99 0.37 9.91
N GLU A 30 4.73 0.18 10.99
CA GLU A 30 5.13 1.24 11.92
C GLU A 30 6.64 1.42 11.85
N PRO A 31 7.15 2.20 10.89
CA PRO A 31 8.57 2.38 10.75
C PRO A 31 9.09 3.32 11.84
N SER A 32 10.00 2.81 12.68
CA SER A 32 10.84 3.68 13.50
C SER A 32 11.97 4.23 12.63
N VAL A 33 11.72 5.34 11.94
CA VAL A 33 12.72 6.01 11.09
C VAL A 33 13.36 7.16 11.86
N ASP A 34 14.69 7.25 11.79
CA ASP A 34 15.42 8.46 12.18
C ASP A 34 15.21 9.54 11.10
N ALA A 35 14.05 10.18 11.16
CA ALA A 35 13.67 11.21 10.20
C ALA A 35 14.37 12.54 10.56
N PRO A 36 15.07 13.19 9.61
CA PRO A 36 15.73 14.45 9.87
C PRO A 36 14.72 15.53 10.28
N PRO A 37 15.08 16.44 11.18
CA PRO A 37 14.17 17.50 11.59
C PRO A 37 13.88 18.45 10.43
N LEU A 38 12.63 18.94 10.34
CA LEU A 38 12.24 19.92 9.33
C LEU A 38 13.03 21.23 9.53
N PRO A 39 13.81 21.69 8.53
CA PRO A 39 14.55 22.95 8.63
C PRO A 39 13.60 24.12 8.89
N ASN A 40 13.96 25.03 9.78
CA ASN A 40 13.13 26.22 10.09
C ASN A 40 11.67 25.92 10.48
N ALA A 41 11.40 24.76 11.10
CA ALA A 41 10.03 24.31 11.45
C ALA A 41 9.14 25.37 12.14
N LYS A 42 9.74 26.26 12.95
CA LYS A 42 9.04 27.35 13.65
C LYS A 42 8.42 28.40 12.71
N ARG A 43 8.94 28.57 11.48
CA ARG A 43 8.45 29.55 10.50
C ARG A 43 7.23 29.05 9.73
N TYR A 44 7.05 27.74 9.66
CA TYR A 44 5.95 27.12 8.92
C TYR A 44 4.66 27.08 9.73
N LEU A 45 3.53 27.05 9.02
CA LEU A 45 2.22 26.82 9.58
C LEU A 45 2.12 25.44 10.21
N LYS A 46 1.16 25.28 11.14
CA LYS A 46 0.90 23.98 11.78
C LYS A 46 0.60 22.89 10.74
N ALA A 47 -0.19 23.21 9.72
CA ALA A 47 -0.55 22.28 8.65
C ALA A 47 0.67 21.72 7.91
N THR A 48 1.67 22.56 7.61
CA THR A 48 2.93 22.15 6.96
C THR A 48 3.76 21.23 7.86
N ARG A 49 3.80 21.51 9.17
CA ARG A 49 4.49 20.64 10.13
C ARG A 49 3.80 19.28 10.28
N ASP A 50 2.47 19.29 10.35
CA ASP A 50 1.66 18.06 10.42
C ASP A 50 1.83 17.22 9.15
N TRP A 51 1.87 17.86 7.98
CA TRP A 51 2.19 17.23 6.70
C TRP A 51 3.56 16.53 6.74
N TYR A 52 4.60 17.23 7.19
CA TYR A 52 5.94 16.63 7.30
C TYR A 52 5.98 15.47 8.30
N ALA A 53 5.31 15.62 9.45
CA ALA A 53 5.20 14.56 10.46
C ALA A 53 4.47 13.33 9.92
N THR A 54 3.49 13.52 9.03
CA THR A 54 2.78 12.43 8.35
C THR A 54 3.73 11.64 7.45
N TRP A 55 4.58 12.34 6.69
CA TRP A 55 5.63 11.69 5.90
C TRP A 55 6.60 10.89 6.78
N CYS A 56 7.06 11.47 7.89
CA CYS A 56 8.00 10.82 8.81
C CYS A 56 7.44 9.51 9.40
N ARG A 57 6.12 9.44 9.65
CA ARG A 57 5.44 8.26 10.19
C ARG A 57 4.97 7.29 9.13
N SER A 58 5.01 7.68 7.86
CA SER A 58 4.52 6.85 6.78
C SER A 58 5.41 5.63 6.60
N PRO A 59 4.85 4.44 6.28
CA PRO A 59 5.63 3.25 5.98
C PRO A 59 6.76 3.53 5.00
N VAL A 60 6.48 4.27 3.92
CA VAL A 60 7.45 4.55 2.85
C VAL A 60 8.71 5.28 3.33
N ALA A 61 8.65 6.01 4.44
CA ALA A 61 9.83 6.67 5.00
C ALA A 61 10.95 5.68 5.41
N ALA A 62 10.63 4.42 5.74
CA ALA A 62 11.66 3.43 6.04
C ALA A 62 12.51 3.03 4.81
N ALA A 63 12.05 3.33 3.59
CA ALA A 63 12.82 3.15 2.37
C ALA A 63 13.52 4.43 1.89
N PHE A 64 13.34 5.56 2.59
CA PHE A 64 13.89 6.84 2.16
C PHE A 64 15.40 6.93 2.36
N THR A 65 16.03 7.51 1.36
CA THR A 65 17.44 7.92 1.37
C THR A 65 17.55 9.42 1.61
N ALA A 66 18.77 9.94 1.76
CA ALA A 66 19.01 11.36 2.00
C ALA A 66 18.41 12.27 0.92
N THR A 67 18.37 11.82 -0.35
CA THR A 67 17.78 12.59 -1.46
C THR A 67 16.27 12.73 -1.35
N ASP A 68 15.59 11.72 -0.81
CA ASP A 68 14.13 11.75 -0.61
C ASP A 68 13.77 12.75 0.50
N TRP A 69 14.55 12.76 1.58
CA TRP A 69 14.42 13.75 2.65
C TRP A 69 14.69 15.17 2.15
N GLN A 70 15.75 15.36 1.37
CA GLN A 70 16.05 16.63 0.73
C GLN A 70 14.89 17.09 -0.16
N ARG A 71 14.25 16.17 -0.89
CA ARG A 71 13.08 16.50 -1.72
C ARG A 71 11.90 16.98 -0.88
N LEU A 72 11.62 16.34 0.26
CA LEU A 72 10.59 16.80 1.20
C LEU A 72 10.91 18.18 1.80
N HIS A 73 12.17 18.44 2.14
CA HIS A 73 12.57 19.76 2.63
C HIS A 73 12.41 20.85 1.57
N MET A 74 12.68 20.56 0.30
CA MET A 74 12.41 21.51 -0.80
C MET A 74 10.91 21.74 -1.05
N LEU A 75 10.07 20.74 -0.76
CA LEU A 75 8.61 20.86 -0.89
C LEU A 75 7.97 21.65 0.26
N ALA A 76 8.55 21.62 1.47
CA ALA A 76 7.96 22.24 2.65
C ALA A 76 7.58 23.73 2.46
N PRO A 77 8.41 24.61 1.84
CA PRO A 77 8.00 25.97 1.50
C PRO A 77 6.80 26.06 0.55
N LEU A 78 6.71 25.16 -0.44
CA LEU A 78 5.60 25.15 -1.41
C LEU A 78 4.30 24.70 -0.75
N VAL A 79 4.37 23.68 0.11
CA VAL A 79 3.23 23.24 0.92
C VAL A 79 2.77 24.35 1.86
N ASP A 80 3.70 25.05 2.51
CA ASP A 80 3.37 26.19 3.38
C ASP A 80 2.69 27.32 2.59
N GLN A 81 3.21 27.65 1.40
CA GLN A 81 2.62 28.64 0.53
C GLN A 81 1.23 28.23 0.06
N TYR A 82 1.02 26.96 -0.27
CA TYR A 82 -0.29 26.42 -0.64
C TYR A 82 -1.31 26.58 0.50
N TRP A 83 -0.93 26.30 1.75
CA TRP A 83 -1.80 26.52 2.90
C TRP A 83 -2.12 27.98 3.16
N ARG A 84 -1.21 28.91 2.82
CA ARG A 84 -1.45 30.36 2.93
C ARG A 84 -2.33 30.90 1.81
N GLY A 85 -2.16 30.37 0.60
CA GLY A 85 -2.82 30.83 -0.60
C GLY A 85 -2.92 29.69 -1.60
N PRO A 86 -4.04 28.94 -1.60
CA PRO A 86 -4.22 27.80 -2.48
C PRO A 86 -4.08 28.21 -3.94
N SER A 87 -3.23 27.49 -4.66
CA SER A 87 -2.99 27.71 -6.09
C SER A 87 -2.90 26.37 -6.80
N THR A 88 -3.53 26.27 -7.96
CA THR A 88 -3.50 25.05 -8.80
C THR A 88 -2.09 24.72 -9.26
N LYS A 89 -1.26 25.74 -9.52
CA LYS A 89 0.14 25.56 -9.91
C LYS A 89 0.96 24.95 -8.79
N LEU A 90 0.82 25.45 -7.56
CA LEU A 90 1.50 24.89 -6.39
C LEU A 90 1.04 23.45 -6.14
N MET A 91 -0.27 23.20 -6.22
CA MET A 91 -0.82 21.86 -6.01
C MET A 91 -0.32 20.86 -7.06
N ALA A 92 -0.12 21.28 -8.32
CA ALA A 92 0.41 20.42 -9.37
C ALA A 92 1.84 19.97 -9.06
N GLU A 93 2.73 20.89 -8.67
CA GLU A 93 4.13 20.59 -8.32
C GLU A 93 4.22 19.70 -7.06
N ILE A 94 3.41 20.00 -6.04
CA ILE A 94 3.32 19.18 -4.83
C ILE A 94 2.89 17.77 -5.21
N ARG A 95 1.78 17.63 -5.95
CA ARG A 95 1.23 16.33 -6.36
C ARG A 95 2.22 15.48 -7.16
N ILE A 96 2.92 16.07 -8.13
CA ILE A 96 3.90 15.33 -8.95
C ILE A 96 5.01 14.80 -8.05
N SER A 97 5.51 15.64 -7.14
CA SER A 97 6.61 15.27 -6.26
C SER A 97 6.22 14.22 -5.22
N GLU A 98 5.03 14.35 -4.64
CA GLU A 98 4.47 13.38 -3.70
C GLU A 98 4.19 12.03 -4.39
N SER A 99 3.74 12.04 -5.65
CA SER A 99 3.53 10.82 -6.43
C SER A 99 4.83 10.06 -6.67
N LEU A 100 5.92 10.77 -6.98
CA LEU A 100 7.25 10.17 -7.15
C LEU A 100 7.79 9.55 -5.85
N LEU A 101 7.42 10.09 -4.70
CA LEU A 101 7.80 9.59 -3.37
C LEU A 101 6.88 8.48 -2.83
N GLY A 102 5.83 8.09 -3.56
CA GLY A 102 4.94 7.01 -3.12
C GLY A 102 3.83 7.45 -2.14
N ALA A 103 3.40 8.71 -2.19
CA ALA A 103 2.39 9.26 -1.28
C ALA A 103 1.07 8.48 -1.31
N THR A 104 0.58 8.14 -2.51
CA THR A 104 -0.72 7.47 -2.67
C THR A 104 -0.58 5.95 -2.72
N HIS A 105 -1.68 5.25 -2.47
CA HIS A 105 -1.74 3.81 -2.63
C HIS A 105 -1.37 3.38 -4.07
N VAL A 106 -1.84 4.11 -5.07
CA VAL A 106 -1.53 3.83 -6.47
C VAL A 106 -0.04 3.98 -6.75
N ASP A 107 0.60 5.01 -6.17
CA ASP A 107 2.04 5.22 -6.33
C ASP A 107 2.84 4.10 -5.66
N ARG A 108 2.41 3.62 -4.48
CA ARG A 108 3.01 2.45 -3.84
C ARG A 108 2.87 1.18 -4.67
N MET A 109 1.70 0.96 -5.28
CA MET A 109 1.48 -0.17 -6.19
C MET A 109 2.38 -0.08 -7.43
N ARG A 110 2.54 1.12 -8.01
CA ARG A 110 3.47 1.37 -9.13
C ARG A 110 4.92 1.11 -8.74
N GLY A 111 5.32 1.56 -7.56
CA GLY A 111 6.64 1.32 -6.98
C GLY A 111 6.85 -0.09 -6.43
N ARG A 112 5.83 -0.97 -6.49
CA ARG A 112 5.85 -2.32 -5.91
C ARG A 112 6.26 -2.34 -4.43
N ILE A 113 5.87 -1.30 -3.69
CA ILE A 113 6.13 -1.14 -2.26
C ILE A 113 5.07 -1.92 -1.48
N LYS A 114 5.48 -2.99 -0.79
CA LYS A 114 4.63 -3.79 0.09
C LYS A 114 4.83 -3.34 1.53
N VAL A 115 3.76 -2.82 2.13
CA VAL A 115 3.72 -2.58 3.57
C VAL A 115 3.43 -3.91 4.26
N GLN A 116 4.31 -4.33 5.18
CA GLN A 116 4.07 -5.52 5.99
C GLN A 116 2.81 -5.26 6.82
N ALA A 117 1.78 -6.10 6.66
CA ALA A 117 0.69 -6.09 7.61
C ALA A 117 1.25 -6.64 8.93
N ASP A 118 1.03 -5.94 10.04
CA ASP A 118 1.20 -6.54 11.35
C ASP A 118 0.37 -7.81 11.35
N LYS A 119 1.03 -8.96 11.47
CA LYS A 119 0.35 -10.24 11.56
C LYS A 119 -0.58 -10.11 12.77
N PRO A 120 -1.92 -10.13 12.62
CA PRO A 120 -2.77 -10.27 13.79
C PRO A 120 -2.29 -11.56 14.46
N ALA A 121 -1.94 -11.47 15.75
CA ALA A 121 -1.67 -12.66 16.56
C ALA A 121 -2.76 -13.68 16.19
N PRO A 122 -2.40 -14.93 15.84
CA PRO A 122 -3.37 -15.88 15.33
C PRO A 122 -4.50 -15.91 16.36
N ALA A 123 -5.67 -15.39 15.97
CA ALA A 123 -6.87 -15.55 16.77
C ALA A 123 -6.96 -17.05 16.99
N ALA A 124 -6.87 -17.46 18.26
CA ALA A 124 -6.92 -18.86 18.66
C ALA A 124 -8.06 -19.48 17.86
N ALA A 125 -7.71 -20.44 17.00
CA ALA A 125 -8.65 -21.03 16.07
C ALA A 125 -9.86 -21.49 16.89
N ALA A 126 -10.99 -20.79 16.74
CA ALA A 126 -12.26 -21.32 17.17
C ALA A 126 -12.43 -22.60 16.35
N ALA A 127 -12.17 -23.73 17.00
CA ALA A 127 -12.23 -25.05 16.40
C ALA A 127 -13.61 -25.21 15.77
N GLY A 128 -13.67 -25.04 14.45
CA GLY A 128 -14.88 -25.23 13.66
C GLY A 128 -15.27 -26.70 13.68
N LYS A 129 -15.97 -27.14 14.72
CA LYS A 129 -16.89 -28.27 14.62
C LYS A 129 -18.03 -27.82 13.70
N GLY A 130 -18.12 -28.33 12.47
CA GLY A 130 -19.36 -28.10 11.73
C GLY A 130 -19.42 -28.32 10.22
N VAL A 131 -18.47 -29.01 9.57
CA VAL A 131 -18.66 -29.38 8.15
C VAL A 131 -18.68 -30.90 7.94
N ALA A 132 -17.90 -31.65 8.72
CA ALA A 132 -17.90 -33.12 8.66
C ALA A 132 -19.21 -33.74 9.17
N ASP A 133 -19.89 -33.10 10.13
CA ASP A 133 -21.14 -33.62 10.71
C ASP A 133 -22.32 -33.55 9.73
N LEU A 134 -22.35 -32.54 8.86
CA LEU A 134 -23.40 -32.37 7.86
C LEU A 134 -23.33 -33.46 6.77
N THR A 135 -22.13 -33.91 6.41
CA THR A 135 -21.94 -34.98 5.42
C THR A 135 -22.22 -36.37 6.00
N ALA A 136 -21.99 -36.57 7.31
CA ALA A 136 -22.36 -37.79 8.02
C ALA A 136 -23.87 -37.90 8.22
N ALA A 137 -24.53 -36.83 8.65
CA ALA A 137 -25.98 -36.78 8.85
C ALA A 137 -26.76 -36.97 7.54
N ARG A 138 -26.23 -36.47 6.41
CA ARG A 138 -26.87 -36.63 5.09
C ARG A 138 -26.78 -38.05 4.53
N ARG A 139 -25.68 -38.77 4.78
CA ARG A 139 -25.51 -40.18 4.37
C ARG A 139 -26.43 -41.13 5.15
N LYS A 140 -26.66 -40.86 6.44
CA LYS A 140 -27.54 -41.67 7.29
C LYS A 140 -29.02 -41.61 6.85
N ARG A 141 -29.49 -40.47 6.35
CA ARG A 141 -30.89 -40.33 5.90
C ARG A 141 -31.18 -41.01 4.56
N MET A 142 -30.17 -41.25 3.72
CA MET A 142 -30.35 -41.91 2.43
C MET A 142 -30.35 -43.44 2.53
N THR A 143 -29.93 -43.99 3.68
CA THR A 143 -29.86 -45.43 3.94
C THR A 143 -31.08 -45.97 4.69
N ASP A 144 -31.90 -45.09 5.27
CA ASP A 144 -33.14 -45.41 6.02
C ASP A 144 -34.43 -45.29 5.16
N ALA A 145 -34.28 -45.03 3.86
CA ALA A 145 -35.38 -44.82 2.91
C ALA A 145 -35.43 -45.90 1.80
N SER A 146 -34.96 -47.11 2.10
CA SER A 146 -35.11 -48.31 1.24
C SER A 146 -35.94 -49.36 1.94
#